data_AF-A0AAV9CUZ8-F1
#
_entry.id   AF-A0AAV9CUZ8-F1
#
_cell.length_a   1.000
_cell.length_b   1.000
_cell.length_c   1.000
_cell.angle_alpha   90.00
_cell.angle_beta   90.00
_cell.angle_gamma   90.00
#
_symmetry.space_group_name_H-M   'P 1'
#
loop_
_entity.id
_entity.type
_entity.pdbx_description
1 polymer ?
#
loop_
_entity_poly.entity_id
_entity_poly.type
_entity_poly.pdbx_seq_one_letter_code
_entity_poly.pdbx_strand_id
1 'polypeptide(L)'
;MTTLNKDHILIFPFMAKGHTIPLINLTHSLLNLSLRVTFITTPINLPFILSSLPPPSSALQVITLPFPTSPLLPPSCQSTDHLPSPDLFPTFFHLTKLLRRPFHDLLRNLSSSGDLPLCVVADYFVGWTHDACAEFNLPRLIFHCISAFSLAVSDALCVHKPYEGCADSAFAVPGAPESLRLTRDDVPRILVEWDSEDDPIVQFLKEVGARDFEGCWGVVVNSFVALEGDYVGLEESFYKAGQKVWLVGPLLQCGQPDNDTNSGPDEARVSEWLDGKPNGSVIFVSFGTMTHVSDGQLDEIAHGLEMSGYDFLWAVRSATWAQPDGLERGKGFVARGWINQRRILNHRATGGFMTHCGWNSVLESLSAGLPMLAWPMMWEQQLNAKFVVDEARAGLRIPTGPADVDVGIVGRAVIAKGVEELMGGERGKRARERARELGEAGKRAVQPGGTSYTCLTELIDELRRDSGRVSEAAEA
;
A
#
# COMPACT_ATOMS: atom_id res chain seq x y z
N MET A 1 -3.40 -40.83 4.60
CA MET A 1 -2.38 -40.04 3.90
C MET A 1 -3.12 -39.00 3.09
N THR A 2 -3.25 -37.78 3.61
CA THR A 2 -3.82 -36.66 2.87
C THR A 2 -2.87 -36.34 1.72
N THR A 3 -3.35 -36.47 0.49
CA THR A 3 -2.63 -36.01 -0.70
C THR A 3 -2.32 -34.52 -0.50
N LEU A 4 -1.03 -34.14 -0.44
CA LEU A 4 -0.65 -32.73 -0.40
C LEU A 4 -1.29 -32.03 -1.61
N ASN A 5 -1.95 -30.90 -1.36
CA ASN A 5 -2.45 -30.03 -2.41
C ASN A 5 -1.26 -29.65 -3.32
N LYS A 6 -1.35 -29.98 -4.61
CA LYS A 6 -0.30 -29.66 -5.59
C LYS A 6 -0.28 -28.17 -5.93
N ASP A 7 -1.35 -27.45 -5.62
CA ASP A 7 -1.46 -26.03 -5.94
C ASP A 7 -0.53 -25.21 -5.08
N HIS A 8 0.31 -24.46 -5.78
CA HIS A 8 1.45 -23.74 -5.23
C HIS A 8 1.54 -22.39 -5.89
N ILE A 9 1.71 -21.34 -5.09
CA ILE A 9 1.81 -19.97 -5.58
C ILE A 9 3.18 -19.43 -5.22
N LEU A 10 3.83 -18.83 -6.21
CA LEU A 10 5.06 -18.09 -6.01
C LEU A 10 4.71 -16.61 -5.80
N ILE A 11 5.22 -15.99 -4.73
CA ILE A 11 4.99 -14.57 -4.44
C ILE A 11 6.31 -13.83 -4.48
N PHE A 12 6.37 -12.74 -5.24
CA PHE A 12 7.56 -11.88 -5.34
C PHE A 12 7.21 -10.41 -5.07
N PRO A 13 7.38 -9.93 -3.82
CA PRO A 13 7.21 -8.52 -3.49
C PRO A 13 8.37 -7.67 -4.01
N PHE A 14 8.09 -6.38 -4.25
CA PHE A 14 9.13 -5.37 -4.32
C PHE A 14 9.68 -5.10 -2.91
N MET A 15 10.97 -4.80 -2.83
CA MET A 15 11.71 -4.64 -1.58
C MET A 15 11.45 -3.25 -0.96
N ALA A 16 10.20 -3.05 -0.56
CA ALA A 16 9.71 -1.90 0.18
C ALA A 16 8.64 -2.39 1.16
N LYS A 17 8.63 -1.88 2.39
CA LYS A 17 7.67 -2.36 3.41
C LYS A 17 6.21 -2.17 2.98
N GLY A 18 5.91 -1.07 2.28
CA GLY A 18 4.59 -0.80 1.71
C GLY A 18 4.15 -1.83 0.66
N HIS A 19 5.06 -2.60 0.09
CA HIS A 19 4.79 -3.63 -0.91
C HIS A 19 4.84 -5.04 -0.30
N THR A 20 5.82 -5.26 0.56
CA THR A 20 6.07 -6.55 1.21
C THR A 20 4.96 -6.92 2.20
N ILE A 21 4.47 -5.97 3.02
CA ILE A 21 3.47 -6.26 4.06
C ILE A 21 2.12 -6.74 3.48
N PRO A 22 1.54 -6.08 2.45
CA PRO A 22 0.33 -6.59 1.80
C PRO A 22 0.48 -8.00 1.24
N LEU A 23 1.65 -8.34 0.67
CA LEU A 23 1.91 -9.67 0.13
C LEU A 23 2.16 -10.73 1.23
N ILE A 24 2.69 -10.34 2.39
CA ILE A 24 2.68 -11.18 3.60
C ILE A 24 1.24 -11.48 4.01
N ASN A 25 0.36 -10.48 4.01
CA ASN A 25 -1.05 -10.67 4.35
C ASN A 25 -1.80 -11.53 3.32
N LEU A 26 -1.48 -11.39 2.03
CA LEU A 26 -1.96 -12.30 0.99
C LEU A 26 -1.48 -13.74 1.25
N THR A 27 -0.23 -13.91 1.65
CA THR A 27 0.33 -15.23 1.98
C THR A 27 -0.47 -15.92 3.08
N HIS A 28 -0.80 -15.22 4.17
CA HIS A 28 -1.68 -15.76 5.22
C HIS A 28 -3.04 -16.20 4.67
N SER A 29 -3.64 -15.38 3.79
CA SER A 29 -4.93 -15.70 3.17
C SER A 29 -4.86 -16.97 2.32
N LEU A 30 -3.80 -17.14 1.53
CA LEU A 30 -3.59 -18.31 0.67
C LEU A 30 -3.30 -19.58 1.50
N LEU A 31 -2.53 -19.46 2.59
CA LEU A 31 -2.29 -20.57 3.51
C LEU A 31 -3.58 -21.03 4.21
N ASN A 32 -4.46 -20.09 4.57
CA ASN A 32 -5.79 -20.42 5.13
C ASN A 32 -6.68 -21.15 4.12
N LEU A 33 -6.46 -20.96 2.81
CA LEU A 33 -7.09 -21.73 1.74
C LEU A 33 -6.38 -23.06 1.43
N SER A 34 -5.46 -23.50 2.30
CA SER A 34 -4.69 -24.75 2.15
C SER A 34 -3.87 -24.83 0.85
N LEU A 35 -3.40 -23.69 0.35
CA LEU A 35 -2.46 -23.60 -0.76
C LEU A 35 -1.02 -23.63 -0.25
N ARG A 36 -0.10 -24.16 -1.06
CA ARG A 36 1.33 -23.96 -0.79
C ARG A 36 1.77 -22.59 -1.28
N VAL A 37 2.69 -21.95 -0.57
CA VAL A 37 3.26 -20.67 -0.97
C VAL A 37 4.79 -20.73 -0.92
N THR A 38 5.44 -20.22 -1.95
CA THR A 38 6.86 -19.86 -1.88
C THR A 38 6.98 -18.34 -1.95
N PHE A 39 7.47 -17.76 -0.87
CA PHE A 39 7.67 -16.32 -0.74
C PHE A 39 9.12 -15.97 -1.08
N ILE A 40 9.31 -15.12 -2.09
CA ILE A 40 10.63 -14.66 -2.51
C ILE A 40 11.01 -13.40 -1.72
N THR A 41 12.26 -13.33 -1.27
CA THR A 41 12.82 -12.15 -0.61
C THR A 41 14.32 -12.04 -0.89
N THR A 42 15.01 -11.14 -0.19
CA THR A 42 16.46 -10.97 -0.26
C THR A 42 17.10 -11.23 1.10
N PRO A 43 18.41 -11.52 1.19
CA PRO A 43 19.07 -11.85 2.45
C PRO A 43 18.87 -10.83 3.58
N ILE A 44 18.89 -9.53 3.29
CA ILE A 44 18.72 -8.48 4.32
C ILE A 44 17.26 -8.37 4.78
N ASN A 45 16.29 -8.65 3.90
CA ASN A 45 14.87 -8.60 4.25
C ASN A 45 14.38 -9.88 4.94
N LEU A 46 15.10 -10.99 4.81
CA LEU A 46 14.72 -12.31 5.32
C LEU A 46 14.28 -12.30 6.80
N PRO A 47 15.00 -11.67 7.76
CA PRO A 47 14.59 -11.68 9.15
C PRO A 47 13.20 -11.08 9.39
N PHE A 48 12.87 -9.99 8.69
CA PHE A 48 11.55 -9.36 8.76
C PHE A 48 10.45 -10.24 8.16
N ILE A 49 10.75 -10.95 7.07
CA ILE A 49 9.78 -11.89 6.46
C ILE A 49 9.50 -13.05 7.43
N LEU A 50 10.56 -13.65 7.98
CA LEU A 50 10.44 -14.78 8.91
C LEU A 50 9.76 -14.42 10.23
N SER A 51 9.86 -13.17 10.69
CA SER A 51 9.13 -12.72 11.89
C SER A 51 7.64 -12.48 11.62
N SER A 52 7.25 -12.24 10.36
CA SER A 52 5.89 -11.83 9.98
C SER A 52 5.04 -12.97 9.40
N LEU A 53 5.68 -14.08 9.04
CA LEU A 53 5.04 -15.28 8.48
C LEU A 53 5.13 -16.45 9.48
N PRO A 54 4.27 -17.49 9.33
CA PRO A 54 4.43 -18.72 10.07
C PRO A 54 5.81 -19.35 9.81
N PRO A 55 6.33 -20.18 10.73
CA PRO A 55 7.58 -20.91 10.50
C PRO A 55 7.54 -21.70 9.18
N PRO A 56 8.65 -21.74 8.43
CA PRO A 56 8.73 -22.51 7.19
C PRO A 56 8.29 -23.96 7.39
N SER A 57 7.53 -24.48 6.42
CA SER A 57 6.92 -25.81 6.46
C SER A 57 6.78 -26.38 5.05
N SER A 58 6.12 -27.53 4.90
CA SER A 58 5.76 -28.04 3.57
C SER A 58 4.74 -27.14 2.84
N ALA A 59 3.99 -26.31 3.58
CA ALA A 59 3.01 -25.37 3.02
C ALA A 59 3.60 -23.98 2.73
N LEU A 60 4.68 -23.59 3.42
CA LEU A 60 5.30 -22.28 3.25
C LEU A 60 6.82 -22.41 3.14
N GLN A 61 7.38 -21.97 2.01
CA GLN A 61 8.81 -21.79 1.82
C GLN A 61 9.15 -20.31 1.68
N VAL A 62 10.32 -19.92 2.18
CA VAL A 62 10.87 -18.57 1.97
C VAL A 62 12.21 -18.73 1.27
N ILE A 63 12.34 -18.16 0.07
CA ILE A 63 13.55 -18.24 -0.76
C ILE A 63 14.18 -16.87 -0.87
N THR A 64 15.50 -16.81 -0.69
CA THR A 64 16.27 -15.59 -0.93
C THR A 64 16.88 -15.60 -2.33
N LEU A 65 16.72 -14.50 -3.05
CA LEU A 65 17.51 -14.22 -4.25
C LEU A 65 18.73 -13.36 -3.89
N PRO A 66 19.91 -13.63 -4.47
CA PRO A 66 21.10 -12.82 -4.22
C PRO A 66 20.88 -11.41 -4.76
N PHE A 67 20.80 -10.43 -3.86
CA PHE A 67 20.61 -9.04 -4.26
C PHE A 67 21.89 -8.47 -4.89
N PRO A 68 21.82 -7.87 -6.08
CA PRO A 68 22.96 -7.29 -6.77
C PRO A 68 23.61 -6.14 -5.99
N THR A 69 24.92 -5.97 -6.14
CA THR A 69 25.66 -4.87 -5.49
C THR A 69 25.87 -3.70 -6.44
N SER A 70 26.04 -2.50 -5.87
CA SER A 70 26.39 -1.28 -6.60
C SER A 70 27.43 -0.49 -5.81
N PRO A 71 28.40 0.19 -6.44
CA PRO A 71 29.29 1.11 -5.74
C PRO A 71 28.57 2.33 -5.15
N LEU A 72 27.35 2.64 -5.60
CA LEU A 72 26.54 3.78 -5.16
C LEU A 72 25.66 3.46 -3.94
N LEU A 73 25.52 2.18 -3.58
CA LEU A 73 24.65 1.74 -2.48
C LEU A 73 25.44 0.87 -1.49
N PRO A 74 25.22 1.03 -0.18
CA PRO A 74 25.85 0.13 0.79
C PRO A 74 25.30 -1.29 0.61
N PRO A 75 26.09 -2.35 0.88
CA PRO A 75 25.62 -3.74 0.73
C PRO A 75 24.37 -4.10 1.55
N SER A 76 24.10 -3.35 2.62
CA SER A 76 22.89 -3.47 3.44
C SER A 76 21.63 -2.89 2.78
N CYS A 77 21.76 -2.05 1.75
CA CYS A 77 20.63 -1.43 1.06
C CYS A 77 19.99 -2.37 0.05
N GLN A 78 19.21 -3.33 0.56
CA GLN A 78 18.37 -4.22 -0.25
C GLN A 78 16.88 -3.93 -0.06
N SER A 79 16.53 -2.77 0.50
CA SER A 79 15.16 -2.29 0.66
C SER A 79 15.14 -0.78 0.63
N THR A 80 14.05 -0.19 0.15
CA THR A 80 13.90 1.25 -0.06
C THR A 80 13.92 2.07 1.22
N ASP A 81 13.58 1.47 2.37
CA ASP A 81 13.70 2.08 3.71
C ASP A 81 15.16 2.26 4.17
N HIS A 82 16.11 1.60 3.50
CA HIS A 82 17.55 1.75 3.75
C HIS A 82 18.24 2.65 2.71
N LEU A 83 17.49 3.29 1.81
CA LEU A 83 18.07 4.19 0.82
C LEU A 83 18.65 5.44 1.50
N PRO A 84 19.92 5.79 1.23
CA PRO A 84 20.53 7.00 1.79
C PRO A 84 19.87 8.31 1.31
N SER A 85 19.34 8.32 0.09
CA SER A 85 18.63 9.45 -0.52
C SER A 85 17.58 8.93 -1.50
N PRO A 86 16.42 9.61 -1.64
CA PRO A 86 15.48 9.38 -2.74
C PRO A 86 16.13 9.45 -4.14
N ASP A 87 17.18 10.23 -4.34
CA ASP A 87 17.87 10.35 -5.64
C ASP A 87 18.48 9.03 -6.13
N LEU A 88 18.59 8.03 -5.23
CA LEU A 88 19.14 6.71 -5.53
C LEU A 88 18.07 5.68 -5.94
N PHE A 89 16.78 6.06 -6.00
CA PHE A 89 15.71 5.20 -6.52
C PHE A 89 16.03 4.61 -7.91
N PRO A 90 16.51 5.39 -8.91
CA PRO A 90 16.89 4.84 -10.21
C PRO A 90 17.94 3.72 -10.12
N THR A 91 18.95 3.89 -9.26
CA THR A 91 19.97 2.87 -9.03
C THR A 91 19.34 1.62 -8.42
N PHE A 92 18.47 1.79 -7.42
CA PHE A 92 17.78 0.67 -6.77
C PHE A 92 16.91 -0.11 -7.77
N PHE A 93 16.10 0.59 -8.58
CA PHE A 93 15.30 -0.02 -9.64
C PHE A 93 16.14 -0.80 -10.64
N HIS A 94 17.27 -0.22 -11.08
CA HIS A 94 18.20 -0.94 -11.97
C HIS A 94 18.73 -2.23 -11.32
N LEU A 95 19.11 -2.22 -10.05
CA LEU A 95 19.55 -3.43 -9.35
C LEU A 95 18.45 -4.48 -9.27
N THR A 96 17.19 -4.07 -9.09
CA THR A 96 16.08 -5.04 -9.09
C THR A 96 15.96 -5.77 -10.44
N LYS A 97 16.20 -5.12 -11.58
CA LYS A 97 16.18 -5.77 -12.90
C LYS A 97 17.23 -6.87 -13.04
N LEU A 98 18.36 -6.75 -12.33
CA LEU A 98 19.42 -7.77 -12.35
C LEU A 98 19.02 -9.05 -11.59
N LEU A 99 17.95 -9.01 -10.78
CA LEU A 99 17.34 -10.21 -10.17
C LEU A 99 16.63 -11.11 -11.20
N ARG A 100 16.45 -10.66 -12.45
CA ARG A 100 15.85 -11.45 -13.53
C ARG A 100 16.50 -12.82 -13.72
N ARG A 101 17.84 -12.89 -13.63
CA ARG A 101 18.58 -14.13 -13.85
C ARG A 101 18.41 -15.09 -12.67
N PRO A 102 18.64 -14.68 -11.40
CA PRO A 102 18.31 -15.53 -10.25
C PRO A 102 16.85 -16.00 -10.21
N PHE A 103 15.90 -15.15 -10.60
CA PHE A 103 14.48 -15.52 -10.68
C PHE A 103 14.22 -16.57 -11.77
N HIS A 104 14.79 -16.38 -12.97
CA HIS A 104 14.71 -17.36 -14.05
C HIS A 104 15.32 -18.72 -13.66
N ASP A 105 16.49 -18.70 -13.02
CA ASP A 105 17.16 -19.90 -12.54
C ASP A 105 16.30 -20.64 -11.50
N LEU A 106 15.59 -19.91 -10.61
CA LEU A 106 14.61 -20.48 -9.69
C LEU A 106 13.46 -21.18 -10.44
N LEU A 107 12.85 -20.53 -11.44
CA LEU A 107 11.78 -21.14 -12.24
C LEU A 107 12.28 -22.39 -12.99
N ARG A 108 13.50 -22.35 -13.54
CA ARG A 108 14.12 -23.52 -14.20
C ARG A 108 14.29 -24.69 -13.23
N ASN A 109 14.71 -24.43 -11.99
CA ASN A 109 14.87 -25.47 -10.98
C ASN A 109 13.52 -26.08 -10.59
N LEU A 110 12.49 -25.25 -10.36
CA LEU A 110 11.12 -25.70 -10.07
C LEU A 110 10.55 -26.53 -11.23
N SER A 111 10.80 -26.12 -12.47
CA SER A 111 10.44 -26.89 -13.67
C SER A 111 11.12 -28.24 -13.71
N SER A 112 12.43 -28.29 -13.42
CA SER A 112 13.20 -29.54 -13.47
C SER A 112 12.79 -30.52 -12.37
N SER A 113 12.30 -30.03 -11.23
CA SER A 113 11.78 -30.84 -10.13
C SER A 113 10.29 -31.21 -10.27
N GLY A 114 9.61 -30.76 -11.33
CA GLY A 114 8.17 -30.96 -11.51
C GLY A 114 7.30 -30.22 -10.49
N ASP A 115 7.80 -29.12 -9.92
CA ASP A 115 7.16 -28.30 -8.88
C ASP A 115 6.83 -26.88 -9.38
N LEU A 116 6.47 -26.73 -10.66
CA LEU A 116 6.06 -25.44 -11.19
C LEU A 116 4.78 -24.94 -10.50
N PRO A 117 4.74 -23.66 -10.09
CA PRO A 117 3.60 -23.09 -9.41
C PRO A 117 2.39 -23.01 -10.36
N LEU A 118 1.21 -22.89 -9.76
CA LEU A 118 -0.03 -22.55 -10.44
C LEU A 118 0.05 -21.17 -11.10
N CYS A 119 0.66 -20.21 -10.39
CA CYS A 119 0.90 -18.87 -10.89
C CYS A 119 2.04 -18.19 -10.11
N VAL A 120 2.51 -17.07 -10.64
CA VAL A 120 3.36 -16.11 -9.94
C VAL A 120 2.56 -14.85 -9.63
N VAL A 121 2.48 -14.46 -8.36
CA VAL A 121 2.00 -13.13 -7.95
C VAL A 121 3.22 -12.24 -7.78
N ALA A 122 3.41 -11.31 -8.72
CA ALA A 122 4.55 -10.41 -8.76
C ALA A 122 4.10 -8.98 -8.46
N ASP A 123 4.84 -8.27 -7.62
CA ASP A 123 4.62 -6.85 -7.41
C ASP A 123 4.80 -6.07 -8.72
N TYR A 124 4.05 -4.97 -8.87
CA TYR A 124 4.15 -4.05 -10.01
C TYR A 124 5.61 -3.68 -10.33
N PHE A 125 6.44 -3.31 -9.34
CA PHE A 125 7.82 -2.87 -9.59
C PHE A 125 8.79 -4.00 -10.01
N VAL A 126 8.34 -5.26 -10.02
CA VAL A 126 9.13 -6.40 -10.56
C VAL A 126 8.49 -6.97 -11.83
N GLY A 127 7.79 -6.16 -12.63
CA GLY A 127 7.15 -6.62 -13.87
C GLY A 127 8.09 -7.17 -14.94
N TRP A 128 9.41 -6.96 -14.82
CA TRP A 128 10.41 -7.70 -15.61
C TRP A 128 10.36 -9.23 -15.40
N THR A 129 9.67 -9.70 -14.36
CA THR A 129 9.35 -11.14 -14.16
C THR A 129 8.43 -11.70 -15.25
N HIS A 130 7.73 -10.85 -16.00
CA HIS A 130 6.83 -11.26 -17.10
C HIS A 130 7.53 -12.15 -18.12
N ASP A 131 8.66 -11.70 -18.68
CA ASP A 131 9.39 -12.43 -19.72
C ASP A 131 9.83 -13.81 -19.21
N ALA A 132 10.33 -13.87 -17.98
CA ALA A 132 10.71 -15.13 -17.35
C ALA A 132 9.51 -16.06 -17.15
N CYS A 133 8.34 -15.57 -16.71
CA CYS A 133 7.15 -16.39 -16.56
C CYS A 133 6.64 -16.92 -17.90
N ALA A 134 6.70 -16.10 -18.96
CA ALA A 134 6.27 -16.46 -20.30
C ALA A 134 7.07 -17.65 -20.87
N GLU A 135 8.39 -17.70 -20.63
CA GLU A 135 9.24 -18.84 -21.06
C GLU A 135 8.81 -20.19 -20.48
N PHE A 136 8.17 -20.20 -19.31
CA PHE A 136 7.67 -21.41 -18.64
C PHE A 136 6.14 -21.59 -18.80
N ASN A 137 5.48 -20.76 -19.61
CA ASN A 137 4.02 -20.72 -19.74
C ASN A 137 3.30 -20.57 -18.37
N LEU A 138 3.88 -19.78 -17.46
CA LEU A 138 3.31 -19.53 -16.14
C LEU A 138 2.40 -18.29 -16.15
N PRO A 139 1.16 -18.40 -15.67
CA PRO A 139 0.33 -17.23 -15.38
C PRO A 139 1.03 -16.28 -14.40
N ARG A 140 1.18 -15.01 -14.79
CA ARG A 140 1.66 -13.94 -13.91
C ARG A 140 0.52 -13.02 -13.54
N LEU A 141 0.21 -12.95 -12.25
CA LEU A 141 -0.66 -11.94 -11.67
C LEU A 141 0.19 -10.73 -11.23
N ILE A 142 -0.31 -9.53 -11.50
CA ILE A 142 0.29 -8.31 -10.95
C ILE A 142 -0.35 -8.05 -9.60
N PHE A 143 0.44 -7.69 -8.59
CA PHE A 143 -0.07 -7.15 -7.34
C PHE A 143 0.21 -5.65 -7.29
N HIS A 144 -0.84 -4.83 -7.34
CA HIS A 144 -0.73 -3.39 -7.14
C HIS A 144 -0.91 -3.04 -5.65
N CYS A 145 0.02 -2.25 -5.14
CA CYS A 145 -0.02 -1.76 -3.75
C CYS A 145 -0.73 -0.40 -3.62
N ILE A 146 -1.40 0.05 -4.69
CA ILE A 146 -2.24 1.24 -4.70
C ILE A 146 -3.72 0.84 -4.79
N SER A 147 -4.61 1.82 -4.65
CA SER A 147 -6.06 1.60 -4.70
C SER A 147 -6.55 1.33 -6.13
N ALA A 148 -7.70 0.66 -6.27
CA ALA A 148 -8.30 0.44 -7.59
C ALA A 148 -8.72 1.76 -8.24
N PHE A 149 -9.20 2.74 -7.44
CA PHE A 149 -9.45 4.09 -7.89
C PHE A 149 -8.19 4.76 -8.45
N SER A 150 -7.10 4.76 -7.68
CA SER A 150 -5.87 5.45 -8.05
C SER A 150 -5.21 4.82 -9.27
N LEU A 151 -5.33 3.50 -9.44
CA LEU A 151 -4.86 2.79 -10.63
C LEU A 151 -5.64 3.23 -11.87
N ALA A 152 -6.97 3.06 -11.84
CA ALA A 152 -7.86 3.38 -12.95
C ALA A 152 -7.79 4.84 -13.39
N VAL A 153 -7.72 5.75 -12.41
CA VAL A 153 -7.60 7.18 -12.66
C VAL A 153 -6.20 7.51 -13.19
N SER A 154 -5.13 6.91 -12.67
CA SER A 154 -3.78 7.17 -13.17
C SER A 154 -3.64 6.79 -14.65
N ASP A 155 -4.15 5.62 -15.05
CA ASP A 155 -4.10 5.18 -16.44
C ASP A 155 -4.94 6.08 -17.36
N ALA A 156 -6.14 6.47 -16.91
CA ALA A 156 -6.97 7.43 -17.65
C ALA A 156 -6.28 8.80 -17.80
N LEU A 157 -5.59 9.29 -16.76
CA LEU A 157 -4.85 10.55 -16.81
C LEU A 157 -3.61 10.44 -17.70
N CYS A 158 -2.89 9.31 -17.68
CA CYS A 158 -1.76 9.03 -18.57
C CYS A 158 -2.18 9.03 -20.05
N VAL A 159 -3.31 8.41 -20.37
CA VAL A 159 -3.78 8.26 -21.76
C VAL A 159 -4.42 9.54 -22.29
N HIS A 160 -5.27 10.20 -21.50
CA HIS A 160 -6.12 11.28 -22.00
C HIS A 160 -5.66 12.69 -21.60
N LYS A 161 -4.84 12.81 -20.56
CA LYS A 161 -4.27 14.07 -20.06
C LYS A 161 -5.27 15.25 -19.96
N PRO A 162 -6.48 15.04 -19.41
CA PRO A 162 -7.52 16.09 -19.36
C PRO A 162 -7.13 17.31 -18.50
N TYR A 163 -6.06 17.19 -17.70
CA TYR A 163 -5.49 18.27 -16.91
C TYR A 163 -4.70 19.29 -17.74
N GLU A 164 -4.26 18.93 -18.95
CA GLU A 164 -3.58 19.86 -19.86
C GLU A 164 -4.57 20.91 -20.37
N GLY A 165 -4.51 22.12 -19.81
CA GLY A 165 -5.40 23.24 -20.12
C GLY A 165 -6.47 23.54 -19.06
N CYS A 166 -6.54 22.74 -17.98
CA CYS A 166 -7.44 22.97 -16.85
C CYS A 166 -6.66 23.46 -15.63
N ALA A 167 -6.23 24.72 -15.63
CA ALA A 167 -5.43 25.28 -14.54
C ALA A 167 -6.21 25.32 -13.21
N ASP A 168 -7.43 25.89 -13.22
CA ASP A 168 -8.24 26.12 -12.00
C ASP A 168 -9.65 25.49 -12.08
N SER A 169 -9.99 24.82 -13.18
CA SER A 169 -11.31 24.23 -13.40
C SER A 169 -11.33 22.73 -13.11
N ALA A 170 -12.39 22.27 -12.47
CA ALA A 170 -12.62 20.84 -12.31
C ALA A 170 -12.88 20.17 -13.67
N PHE A 171 -12.30 19.00 -13.90
CA PHE A 171 -12.40 18.22 -15.13
C PHE A 171 -12.92 16.81 -14.86
N ALA A 172 -13.52 16.20 -15.88
CA ALA A 172 -13.98 14.81 -15.84
C ALA A 172 -12.83 13.85 -16.16
N VAL A 173 -12.88 12.64 -15.58
CA VAL A 173 -11.96 11.55 -15.92
C VAL A 173 -12.65 10.67 -16.97
N PRO A 174 -12.10 10.53 -18.19
CA PRO A 174 -12.70 9.68 -19.21
C PRO A 174 -12.90 8.24 -18.72
N GLY A 175 -14.11 7.70 -18.91
CA GLY A 175 -14.47 6.34 -18.50
C GLY A 175 -14.83 6.17 -17.01
N ALA A 176 -14.56 7.16 -16.15
CA ALA A 176 -14.95 7.13 -14.75
C ALA A 176 -16.42 7.54 -14.53
N PRO A 177 -17.01 7.28 -13.35
CA PRO A 177 -18.35 7.76 -13.00
C PRO A 177 -18.51 9.27 -13.23
N GLU A 178 -19.67 9.70 -13.77
CA GLU A 178 -19.93 11.12 -14.09
C GLU A 178 -19.83 12.05 -12.88
N SER A 179 -20.02 11.54 -11.66
CA SER A 179 -19.86 12.29 -10.42
C SER A 179 -18.40 12.63 -10.11
N LEU A 180 -17.44 11.87 -10.63
CA LEU A 180 -16.04 12.11 -10.36
C LEU A 180 -15.56 13.35 -11.12
N ARG A 181 -15.09 14.33 -10.35
CA ARG A 181 -14.42 15.51 -10.84
C ARG A 181 -13.09 15.67 -10.12
N LEU A 182 -12.04 15.92 -10.89
CA LEU A 182 -10.70 16.20 -10.40
C LEU A 182 -10.34 17.65 -10.66
N THR A 183 -9.43 18.18 -9.86
CA THR A 183 -8.78 19.47 -10.05
C THR A 183 -7.28 19.25 -10.26
N ARG A 184 -6.54 20.33 -10.58
CA ARG A 184 -5.08 20.27 -10.69
C ARG A 184 -4.42 19.74 -9.42
N ASP A 185 -4.97 20.06 -8.25
CA ASP A 185 -4.54 19.60 -6.92
C ASP A 185 -4.63 18.09 -6.72
N ASP A 186 -5.45 17.40 -7.52
CA ASP A 186 -5.67 15.96 -7.41
C ASP A 186 -4.71 15.16 -8.30
N VAL A 187 -4.02 15.82 -9.24
CA VAL A 187 -3.12 15.14 -10.19
C VAL A 187 -1.75 14.93 -9.55
N PRO A 188 -1.29 13.68 -9.38
CA PRO A 188 0.05 13.38 -8.92
C PRO A 188 1.14 13.99 -9.80
N ARG A 189 2.21 14.48 -9.18
CA ARG A 189 3.38 15.05 -9.88
C ARG A 189 3.96 14.10 -10.92
N ILE A 190 4.09 12.82 -10.59
CA ILE A 190 4.65 11.79 -11.49
C ILE A 190 3.84 11.64 -12.79
N LEU A 191 2.54 11.92 -12.77
CA LEU A 191 1.69 11.87 -13.96
C LEU A 191 1.83 13.13 -14.82
N VAL A 192 2.08 14.28 -14.18
CA VAL A 192 2.38 15.54 -14.89
C VAL A 192 3.68 15.43 -15.66
N GLU A 193 4.69 14.83 -15.03
CA GLU A 193 6.02 14.63 -15.58
C GLU A 193 6.10 13.35 -16.43
N TRP A 194 4.96 12.67 -16.71
CA TRP A 194 4.95 11.37 -17.37
C TRP A 194 5.55 11.36 -18.77
N ASP A 195 5.52 12.47 -19.50
CA ASP A 195 6.16 12.57 -20.82
C ASP A 195 7.64 12.92 -20.77
N SER A 196 8.20 13.16 -19.58
CA SER A 196 9.64 13.41 -19.43
C SER A 196 10.44 12.22 -19.96
N GLU A 197 11.18 12.44 -21.05
CA GLU A 197 12.06 11.42 -21.62
C GLU A 197 13.35 11.26 -20.81
N ASP A 198 13.72 12.24 -19.97
CA ASP A 198 14.99 12.25 -19.24
C ASP A 198 14.86 11.72 -17.80
N ASP A 199 13.65 11.50 -17.28
CA ASP A 199 13.44 11.00 -15.92
C ASP A 199 13.58 9.46 -15.85
N PRO A 200 14.61 8.92 -15.17
CA PRO A 200 14.82 7.47 -15.10
C PRO A 200 13.72 6.71 -14.35
N ILE A 201 13.01 7.37 -13.41
CA ILE A 201 11.88 6.76 -12.69
C ILE A 201 10.70 6.62 -13.65
N VAL A 202 10.38 7.67 -14.41
CA VAL A 202 9.31 7.62 -15.42
C VAL A 202 9.61 6.57 -16.48
N GLN A 203 10.84 6.52 -17.00
CA GLN A 203 11.26 5.48 -17.95
C GLN A 203 11.08 4.08 -17.37
N PHE A 204 11.49 3.87 -16.11
CA PHE A 204 11.29 2.59 -15.43
C PHE A 204 9.80 2.24 -15.38
N LEU A 205 8.96 3.15 -14.88
CA LEU A 205 7.51 2.93 -14.74
C LEU A 205 6.84 2.62 -16.08
N LYS A 206 7.19 3.31 -17.17
CA LYS A 206 6.71 3.01 -18.52
C LYS A 206 7.09 1.60 -18.98
N GLU A 207 8.33 1.18 -18.73
CA GLU A 207 8.79 -0.17 -19.08
C GLU A 207 8.00 -1.25 -18.33
N VAL A 208 7.74 -1.06 -17.03
CA VAL A 208 6.96 -2.04 -16.25
C VAL A 208 5.50 -2.06 -16.69
N GLY A 209 4.87 -0.88 -16.82
CA GLY A 209 3.49 -0.76 -17.26
C GLY A 209 3.24 -1.36 -18.66
N ALA A 210 4.17 -1.19 -19.59
CA ALA A 210 4.07 -1.84 -20.91
C ALA A 210 3.95 -3.36 -20.81
N ARG A 211 4.72 -4.01 -19.93
CA ARG A 211 4.66 -5.47 -19.71
C ARG A 211 3.39 -5.93 -19.00
N ASP A 212 2.76 -5.04 -18.25
CA ASP A 212 1.50 -5.32 -17.58
C ASP A 212 0.34 -5.36 -18.58
N PHE A 213 0.23 -4.36 -19.46
CA PHE A 213 -0.78 -4.33 -20.52
C PHE A 213 -0.53 -5.35 -21.64
N GLU A 214 0.73 -5.73 -21.89
CA GLU A 214 1.06 -6.70 -22.95
C GLU A 214 0.60 -8.12 -22.63
N GLY A 215 0.52 -8.56 -21.37
CA GLY A 215 0.23 -9.96 -21.12
C GLY A 215 0.24 -10.45 -19.68
N CYS A 216 -0.14 -9.64 -18.69
CA CYS A 216 -0.47 -10.22 -17.38
C CYS A 216 -1.66 -11.19 -17.50
N TRP A 217 -1.84 -12.09 -16.54
CA TRP A 217 -3.04 -12.93 -16.49
C TRP A 217 -4.20 -12.16 -15.85
N GLY A 218 -3.90 -11.31 -14.88
CA GLY A 218 -4.85 -10.44 -14.19
C GLY A 218 -4.16 -9.57 -13.15
N VAL A 219 -4.93 -8.65 -12.58
CA VAL A 219 -4.48 -7.65 -11.62
C VAL A 219 -5.09 -7.95 -10.25
N VAL A 220 -4.27 -8.08 -9.22
CA VAL A 220 -4.71 -8.27 -7.84
C VAL A 220 -4.55 -6.95 -7.10
N VAL A 221 -5.63 -6.47 -6.51
CA VAL A 221 -5.67 -5.22 -5.76
C VAL A 221 -6.10 -5.50 -4.32
N ASN A 222 -5.34 -4.96 -3.37
CA ASN A 222 -5.71 -4.99 -1.96
C ASN A 222 -6.81 -3.96 -1.68
N SER A 223 -8.03 -4.27 -2.09
CA SER A 223 -9.24 -3.47 -1.85
C SER A 223 -10.47 -4.37 -1.87
N PHE A 224 -11.67 -3.81 -1.71
CA PHE A 224 -12.92 -4.57 -1.67
C PHE A 224 -14.05 -3.85 -2.40
N VAL A 225 -15.01 -4.63 -2.88
CA VAL A 225 -16.11 -4.17 -3.75
C VAL A 225 -16.89 -2.99 -3.14
N ALA A 226 -17.21 -3.04 -1.84
CA ALA A 226 -17.96 -1.98 -1.18
C ALA A 226 -17.17 -0.65 -1.03
N LEU A 227 -15.86 -0.66 -1.27
CA LEU A 227 -15.01 0.52 -1.26
C LEU A 227 -14.79 1.06 -2.68
N GLU A 228 -14.38 0.22 -3.63
CA GLU A 228 -13.90 0.67 -4.95
C GLU A 228 -14.48 -0.10 -6.15
N GLY A 229 -15.58 -0.84 -5.98
CA GLY A 229 -16.17 -1.65 -7.05
C GLY A 229 -16.52 -0.88 -8.31
N ASP A 230 -16.92 0.39 -8.18
CA ASP A 230 -17.30 1.26 -9.30
C ASP A 230 -16.14 1.60 -10.26
N TYR A 231 -14.90 1.39 -9.82
CA TYR A 231 -13.69 1.73 -10.59
C TYR A 231 -13.07 0.52 -11.29
N VAL A 232 -13.51 -0.70 -10.98
CA VAL A 232 -13.01 -1.95 -11.57
C VAL A 232 -13.19 -1.97 -13.09
N GLY A 233 -14.36 -1.59 -13.58
CA GLY A 233 -14.64 -1.61 -15.02
C GLY A 233 -13.82 -0.59 -15.81
N LEU A 234 -13.45 0.55 -15.21
CA LEU A 234 -12.54 1.51 -15.83
C LEU A 234 -11.14 0.90 -15.95
N GLU A 235 -10.63 0.30 -14.87
CA GLU A 235 -9.33 -0.34 -14.87
C GLU A 235 -9.24 -1.47 -15.92
N GLU A 236 -10.24 -2.37 -15.93
CA GLU A 236 -10.29 -3.49 -16.88
C GLU A 236 -10.32 -3.02 -18.35
N SER A 237 -10.73 -1.77 -18.63
CA SER A 237 -10.77 -1.22 -19.98
C SER A 237 -9.38 -0.96 -20.60
N PHE A 238 -8.32 -0.89 -19.78
CA PHE A 238 -6.94 -0.76 -20.25
C PHE A 238 -6.28 -2.11 -20.58
N TYR A 239 -6.93 -3.22 -20.21
CA TYR A 239 -6.43 -4.57 -20.41
C TYR A 239 -7.13 -5.29 -21.58
N LYS A 240 -6.57 -6.42 -21.99
CA LYS A 240 -7.14 -7.29 -23.02
C LYS A 240 -8.36 -8.01 -22.46
N ALA A 241 -9.32 -8.30 -23.35
CA ALA A 241 -10.52 -9.05 -23.00
C ALA A 241 -10.17 -10.36 -22.25
N GLY A 242 -10.73 -10.51 -21.04
CA GLY A 242 -10.52 -11.66 -20.16
C GLY A 242 -9.50 -11.43 -19.04
N GLN A 243 -8.65 -10.41 -19.13
CA GLN A 243 -7.82 -9.97 -18.00
C GLN A 243 -8.68 -9.18 -17.02
N LYS A 244 -8.72 -9.61 -15.76
CA LYS A 244 -9.62 -9.07 -14.72
C LYS A 244 -8.86 -8.38 -13.60
N VAL A 245 -9.58 -7.53 -12.89
CA VAL A 245 -9.12 -6.92 -11.63
C VAL A 245 -9.79 -7.62 -10.45
N TRP A 246 -8.96 -8.20 -9.57
CA TRP A 246 -9.37 -9.00 -8.43
C TRP A 246 -9.21 -8.22 -7.14
N LEU A 247 -10.32 -7.77 -6.57
CA LEU A 247 -10.37 -7.09 -5.27
C LEU A 247 -10.35 -8.12 -4.14
N VAL A 248 -9.19 -8.33 -3.51
CA VAL A 248 -8.98 -9.41 -2.52
C VAL A 248 -8.75 -8.91 -1.08
N GLY A 249 -8.88 -7.61 -0.85
CA GLY A 249 -8.61 -6.96 0.43
C GLY A 249 -9.84 -6.74 1.34
N PRO A 250 -9.69 -6.05 2.48
CA PRO A 250 -8.42 -5.57 3.04
C PRO A 250 -7.63 -6.72 3.67
N LEU A 251 -6.50 -7.09 3.06
CA LEU A 251 -5.73 -8.29 3.42
C LEU A 251 -5.19 -8.25 4.85
N LEU A 252 -4.99 -7.06 5.42
CA LEU A 252 -4.54 -6.89 6.81
C LEU A 252 -5.51 -7.50 7.84
N GLN A 253 -6.76 -7.74 7.45
CA GLN A 253 -7.78 -8.38 8.30
C GLN A 253 -7.83 -9.91 8.16
N CYS A 254 -7.07 -10.50 7.22
CA CYS A 254 -7.01 -11.94 6.98
C CYS A 254 -5.90 -12.66 7.79
N GLY A 255 -4.93 -11.91 8.32
CA GLY A 255 -3.79 -12.44 9.07
C GLY A 255 -4.09 -12.73 10.55
N GLN A 256 -3.18 -13.48 11.20
CA GLN A 256 -3.19 -13.69 12.65
C GLN A 256 -3.16 -12.35 13.41
N PRO A 257 -3.61 -12.30 14.68
CA PRO A 257 -3.45 -11.11 15.54
C PRO A 257 -2.00 -10.65 15.53
N ASP A 258 -1.75 -9.34 15.62
CA ASP A 258 -0.41 -8.74 15.64
C ASP A 258 0.46 -9.38 16.72
N ASN A 259 1.15 -10.47 16.38
CA ASN A 259 2.27 -11.03 17.13
C ASN A 259 3.57 -10.33 16.70
N ASP A 260 3.46 -9.04 16.36
CA ASP A 260 4.60 -8.22 15.98
C ASP A 260 5.47 -8.07 17.24
N THR A 261 6.38 -9.03 17.42
CA THR A 261 7.35 -9.09 18.52
C THR A 261 8.45 -8.04 18.37
N ASN A 262 8.39 -7.25 17.29
CA ASN A 262 9.31 -6.17 17.01
C ASN A 262 8.90 -4.93 17.81
N SER A 263 9.06 -5.01 19.13
CA SER A 263 8.81 -3.86 19.99
C SER A 263 9.91 -2.81 19.77
N GLY A 264 9.57 -1.75 19.05
CA GLY A 264 10.40 -0.55 18.98
C GLY A 264 10.70 -0.05 20.40
N PRO A 265 11.80 0.69 20.60
CA PRO A 265 12.26 1.10 21.93
C PRO A 265 11.20 1.85 22.74
N ASP A 266 10.27 2.53 22.05
CA ASP A 266 9.21 3.33 22.66
C ASP A 266 7.87 2.57 22.81
N GLU A 267 7.71 1.32 22.35
CA GLU A 267 6.38 0.70 22.28
C GLU A 267 5.69 0.56 23.65
N ALA A 268 6.44 0.20 24.69
CA ALA A 268 5.91 0.11 26.05
C ALA A 268 5.44 1.49 26.57
N ARG A 269 6.24 2.53 26.32
CA ARG A 269 5.92 3.92 26.72
C ARG A 269 4.73 4.48 25.95
N VAL A 270 4.65 4.18 24.66
CA VAL A 270 3.52 4.53 23.80
C VAL A 270 2.24 3.89 24.31
N SER A 271 2.30 2.59 24.65
CA SER A 271 1.14 1.86 25.15
C SER A 271 0.65 2.42 26.49
N GLU A 272 1.57 2.61 27.45
CA GLU A 272 1.26 3.19 28.76
C GLU A 272 0.66 4.60 28.63
N TRP A 273 1.23 5.43 27.76
CA TRP A 273 0.73 6.78 27.53
C TRP A 273 -0.68 6.78 26.94
N LEU A 274 -0.94 5.93 25.94
CA LEU A 274 -2.27 5.78 25.33
C LEU A 274 -3.30 5.24 26.32
N ASP A 275 -2.90 4.33 27.21
CA ASP A 275 -3.77 3.78 28.25
C ASP A 275 -4.23 4.83 29.26
N GLY A 276 -3.49 5.91 29.44
CA GLY A 276 -3.89 7.05 30.28
C GLY A 276 -4.91 8.00 29.64
N LYS A 277 -5.28 7.81 28.36
CA LYS A 277 -6.10 8.77 27.60
C LYS A 277 -7.57 8.35 27.49
N PRO A 278 -8.51 9.33 27.45
CA PRO A 278 -9.91 9.06 27.14
C PRO A 278 -10.12 8.41 25.77
N ASN A 279 -11.26 7.75 25.58
CA ASN A 279 -11.59 7.11 24.31
C ASN A 279 -11.73 8.15 23.19
N GLY A 280 -11.10 7.89 22.05
CA GLY A 280 -11.16 8.74 20.86
C GLY A 280 -10.61 10.16 21.06
N SER A 281 -9.80 10.44 22.08
CA SER A 281 -9.27 11.78 22.35
C SER A 281 -7.92 12.08 21.67
N VAL A 282 -7.23 11.07 21.15
CA VAL A 282 -5.88 11.19 20.60
C VAL A 282 -5.91 11.23 19.08
N ILE A 283 -5.26 12.22 18.46
CA ILE A 283 -4.92 12.15 17.04
C ILE A 283 -3.56 11.47 16.88
N PHE A 284 -3.52 10.43 16.05
CA PHE A 284 -2.26 9.82 15.64
C PHE A 284 -1.74 10.51 14.37
N VAL A 285 -0.43 10.74 14.30
CA VAL A 285 0.23 11.40 13.17
C VAL A 285 1.38 10.52 12.68
N SER A 286 1.37 10.14 11.40
CA SER A 286 2.44 9.37 10.76
C SER A 286 2.38 9.53 9.24
N PHE A 287 3.54 9.83 8.64
CA PHE A 287 3.70 9.98 7.18
C PHE A 287 4.46 8.82 6.55
N GLY A 288 4.54 7.66 7.23
CA GLY A 288 5.21 6.48 6.71
C GLY A 288 6.75 6.56 6.78
N THR A 289 7.43 5.62 6.11
CA THR A 289 8.89 5.45 6.20
C THR A 289 9.67 6.11 5.06
N MET A 290 9.01 6.44 3.95
CA MET A 290 9.67 6.97 2.74
C MET A 290 9.55 8.49 2.61
N THR A 291 8.77 9.14 3.46
CA THR A 291 8.46 10.55 3.31
C THR A 291 9.45 11.43 4.05
N HIS A 292 10.06 12.36 3.32
CA HIS A 292 10.93 13.38 3.87
C HIS A 292 10.14 14.67 4.14
N VAL A 293 10.06 15.07 5.41
CA VAL A 293 9.42 16.32 5.84
C VAL A 293 10.52 17.24 6.35
N SER A 294 10.57 18.48 5.85
CA SER A 294 11.58 19.46 6.24
C SER A 294 11.43 19.85 7.72
N ASP A 295 12.54 20.19 8.37
CA ASP A 295 12.55 20.60 9.78
C ASP A 295 11.61 21.80 10.03
N GLY A 296 11.55 22.76 9.11
CA GLY A 296 10.61 23.89 9.20
C GLY A 296 9.13 23.47 9.11
N GLN A 297 8.81 22.44 8.31
CA GLN A 297 7.45 21.89 8.28
C GLN A 297 7.13 21.07 9.54
N LEU A 298 8.13 20.37 10.11
CA LEU A 298 7.99 19.65 11.37
C LEU A 298 7.69 20.63 12.53
N ASP A 299 8.32 21.80 12.55
CA ASP A 299 8.01 22.86 13.53
C ASP A 299 6.56 23.35 13.42
N GLU A 300 6.06 23.62 12.21
CA GLU A 300 4.66 24.02 12.04
C GLU A 300 3.68 22.91 12.42
N ILE A 301 4.01 21.63 12.15
CA ILE A 301 3.20 20.49 12.60
C ILE A 301 3.17 20.44 14.13
N ALA A 302 4.33 20.53 14.79
CA ALA A 302 4.42 20.52 16.25
C ALA A 302 3.53 21.62 16.87
N HIS A 303 3.68 22.86 16.39
CA HIS A 303 2.90 23.98 16.88
C HIS A 303 1.41 23.89 16.52
N GLY A 304 1.08 23.36 15.34
CA GLY A 304 -0.31 23.15 14.93
C GLY A 304 -1.01 22.12 15.81
N LEU A 305 -0.32 21.04 16.18
CA LEU A 305 -0.81 20.03 17.11
C LEU A 305 -1.04 20.62 18.51
N GLU A 306 -0.09 21.39 19.05
CA GLU A 306 -0.27 22.07 20.33
C GLU A 306 -1.45 23.06 20.31
N MET A 307 -1.55 23.87 19.25
CA MET A 307 -2.61 24.86 19.08
C MET A 307 -4.00 24.22 18.98
N SER A 308 -4.11 23.02 18.40
CA SER A 308 -5.39 22.30 18.28
C SER A 308 -6.01 21.93 19.63
N GLY A 309 -5.19 21.84 20.69
CA GLY A 309 -5.62 21.45 22.02
C GLY A 309 -5.99 19.96 22.18
N TYR A 310 -5.82 19.12 21.16
CA TYR A 310 -6.03 17.67 21.27
C TYR A 310 -4.78 16.94 21.77
N ASP A 311 -4.97 15.78 22.41
CA ASP A 311 -3.85 14.86 22.65
C ASP A 311 -3.34 14.33 21.32
N PHE A 312 -2.03 14.21 21.16
CA PHE A 312 -1.45 13.68 19.92
C PHE A 312 -0.33 12.69 20.20
N LEU A 313 -0.29 11.64 19.38
CA LEU A 313 0.85 10.75 19.27
C LEU A 313 1.45 10.92 17.88
N TRP A 314 2.71 11.32 17.82
CA TRP A 314 3.37 11.61 16.55
C TRP A 314 4.60 10.74 16.35
N ALA A 315 4.60 9.98 15.26
CA ALA A 315 5.75 9.21 14.81
C ALA A 315 6.68 10.08 13.95
N VAL A 316 7.86 10.37 14.47
CA VAL A 316 8.85 11.21 13.79
C VAL A 316 10.08 10.39 13.40
N ARG A 317 10.50 10.54 12.15
CA ARG A 317 11.66 9.85 11.57
C ARG A 317 12.88 10.74 11.39
N SER A 318 12.74 12.06 11.45
CA SER A 318 13.88 12.96 11.30
C SER A 318 14.91 12.74 12.41
N ALA A 319 16.15 12.48 12.00
CA ALA A 319 17.31 12.36 12.89
C ALA A 319 17.93 13.73 13.23
N THR A 320 17.65 14.76 12.42
CA THR A 320 18.21 16.11 12.57
C THR A 320 17.27 17.07 13.29
N TRP A 321 15.96 16.81 13.23
CA TRP A 321 14.97 17.69 13.83
C TRP A 321 14.99 17.63 15.36
N ALA A 322 15.26 18.79 15.96
CA ALA A 322 15.13 19.02 17.39
C ALA A 322 13.70 19.47 17.71
N GLN A 323 13.02 18.70 18.56
CA GLN A 323 11.65 19.03 18.94
C GLN A 323 11.58 20.35 19.72
N PRO A 324 10.55 21.20 19.48
CA PRO A 324 10.33 22.41 20.26
C PRO A 324 10.23 22.13 21.77
N ASP A 325 10.76 23.07 22.55
CA ASP A 325 10.75 22.98 24.01
C ASP A 325 9.33 22.89 24.57
N GLY A 326 9.02 21.79 25.26
CA GLY A 326 7.74 21.62 25.96
C GLY A 326 6.65 20.88 25.19
N LEU A 327 6.90 20.44 23.96
CA LEU A 327 5.95 19.70 23.13
C LEU A 327 5.35 18.47 23.86
N GLU A 328 6.19 17.71 24.58
CA GLU A 328 5.77 16.54 25.37
C GLU A 328 5.43 16.88 26.84
N ARG A 329 5.71 18.11 27.30
CA ARG A 329 5.32 18.57 28.65
C ARG A 329 3.82 18.90 28.76
N GLY A 330 3.10 18.89 27.62
CA GLY A 330 1.66 19.09 27.53
C GLY A 330 0.88 17.81 27.20
N LYS A 331 0.27 17.79 26.01
CA LYS A 331 -0.68 16.76 25.54
C LYS A 331 -0.08 15.80 24.50
N GLY A 332 1.20 15.91 24.19
CA GLY A 332 1.87 15.19 23.11
C GLY A 332 2.75 14.03 23.56
N PHE A 333 2.90 13.02 22.70
CA PHE A 333 3.96 12.00 22.76
C PHE A 333 4.65 11.91 21.40
N VAL A 334 5.97 12.06 21.37
CA VAL A 334 6.76 11.95 20.13
C VAL A 334 7.51 10.63 20.14
N ALA A 335 7.06 9.68 19.33
CA ALA A 335 7.73 8.39 19.16
C ALA A 335 8.81 8.51 18.08
N ARG A 336 10.05 8.10 18.40
CA ARG A 336 11.15 8.12 17.44
C ARG A 336 11.43 6.71 16.92
N GLY A 337 11.56 6.59 15.60
CA GLY A 337 11.83 5.30 14.95
C GLY A 337 10.57 4.50 14.67
N TRP A 338 10.69 3.17 14.66
CA TRP A 338 9.58 2.28 14.27
C TRP A 338 8.56 2.11 15.40
N ILE A 339 7.30 2.16 15.01
CA ILE A 339 6.14 1.97 15.88
C ILE A 339 5.19 0.96 15.23
N ASN A 340 4.48 0.22 16.07
CA ASN A 340 3.37 -0.61 15.62
C ASN A 340 2.15 0.28 15.33
N GLN A 341 2.11 0.85 14.12
CA GLN A 341 1.05 1.75 13.66
C GLN A 341 -0.33 1.10 13.78
N ARG A 342 -0.46 -0.19 13.43
CA ARG A 342 -1.73 -0.92 13.50
C ARG A 342 -2.24 -1.01 14.95
N ARG A 343 -1.37 -1.29 15.92
CA ARG A 343 -1.72 -1.29 17.35
C ARG A 343 -2.20 0.07 17.83
N ILE A 344 -1.52 1.15 17.42
CA ILE A 344 -1.93 2.52 17.79
C ILE A 344 -3.28 2.87 17.18
N LEU A 345 -3.51 2.56 15.89
CA LEU A 345 -4.79 2.82 15.23
C LEU A 345 -5.95 2.04 15.86
N ASN A 346 -5.72 0.81 16.31
CA ASN A 346 -6.74 0.01 16.99
C ASN A 346 -6.91 0.32 18.49
N HIS A 347 -6.10 1.23 19.05
CA HIS A 347 -6.20 1.59 20.45
C HIS A 347 -7.44 2.46 20.72
N ARG A 348 -8.17 2.18 21.83
CA ARG A 348 -9.42 2.87 22.19
C ARG A 348 -9.30 4.39 22.27
N ALA A 349 -8.13 4.90 22.62
CA ALA A 349 -7.86 6.33 22.77
C ALA A 349 -7.71 7.04 21.42
N THR A 350 -7.38 6.33 20.35
CA THR A 350 -7.16 6.92 19.04
C THR A 350 -8.50 7.35 18.44
N GLY A 351 -8.60 8.62 18.09
CA GLY A 351 -9.78 9.25 17.54
C GLY A 351 -9.61 9.74 16.11
N GLY A 352 -8.40 9.81 15.56
CA GLY A 352 -8.20 10.23 14.18
C GLY A 352 -6.78 9.97 13.73
N PHE A 353 -6.57 9.98 12.42
CA PHE A 353 -5.26 9.72 11.82
C PHE A 353 -4.89 10.80 10.82
N MET A 354 -3.85 11.58 11.10
CA MET A 354 -3.21 12.44 10.12
C MET A 354 -2.16 11.63 9.34
N THR A 355 -2.34 11.52 8.03
CA THR A 355 -1.56 10.61 7.20
C THR A 355 -1.28 11.18 5.82
N HIS A 356 -0.16 10.74 5.24
CA HIS A 356 0.19 10.97 3.84
C HIS A 356 -0.72 10.26 2.82
N CYS A 357 -1.70 9.46 3.27
CA CYS A 357 -2.63 8.73 2.41
C CYS A 357 -1.97 7.70 1.49
N GLY A 358 -0.82 7.12 1.85
CA GLY A 358 -0.38 5.86 1.22
C GLY A 358 -1.43 4.77 1.44
N TRP A 359 -1.69 3.94 0.43
CA TRP A 359 -2.87 3.06 0.43
C TRP A 359 -2.96 2.09 1.62
N ASN A 360 -1.83 1.56 2.10
CA ASN A 360 -1.82 0.74 3.32
C ASN A 360 -2.32 1.51 4.55
N SER A 361 -1.89 2.76 4.72
CA SER A 361 -2.35 3.60 5.83
C SER A 361 -3.84 3.92 5.73
N VAL A 362 -4.37 4.07 4.51
CA VAL A 362 -5.81 4.23 4.28
C VAL A 362 -6.56 2.97 4.74
N LEU A 363 -6.14 1.78 4.30
CA LEU A 363 -6.78 0.52 4.67
C LEU A 363 -6.69 0.24 6.18
N GLU A 364 -5.55 0.52 6.81
CA GLU A 364 -5.39 0.38 8.27
C GLU A 364 -6.34 1.31 9.03
N SER A 365 -6.46 2.57 8.59
CA SER A 365 -7.33 3.56 9.21
C SER A 365 -8.81 3.19 9.10
N LEU A 366 -9.25 2.84 7.88
CA LEU A 366 -10.63 2.41 7.63
C LEU A 366 -10.94 1.11 8.39
N SER A 367 -10.00 0.16 8.44
CA SER A 367 -10.15 -1.08 9.20
C SER A 367 -10.33 -0.85 10.71
N ALA A 368 -9.66 0.17 11.25
CA ALA A 368 -9.82 0.62 12.64
C ALA A 368 -11.06 1.51 12.84
N GLY A 369 -11.80 1.86 11.78
CA GLY A 369 -12.97 2.73 11.84
C GLY A 369 -12.63 4.19 12.20
N LEU A 370 -11.45 4.66 11.79
CA LEU A 370 -10.95 5.99 12.12
C LEU A 370 -11.06 6.95 10.92
N PRO A 371 -11.46 8.21 11.15
CA PRO A 371 -11.41 9.23 10.12
C PRO A 371 -9.97 9.71 9.88
N MET A 372 -9.69 10.13 8.65
CA MET A 372 -8.36 10.59 8.25
C MET A 372 -8.31 12.11 8.03
N LEU A 373 -7.20 12.72 8.45
CA LEU A 373 -6.76 14.02 7.96
C LEU A 373 -5.68 13.79 6.92
N ALA A 374 -6.12 13.78 5.66
CA ALA A 374 -5.33 13.50 4.48
C ALA A 374 -4.36 14.64 4.18
N TRP A 375 -3.09 14.29 4.05
CA TRP A 375 -2.02 15.22 3.70
C TRP A 375 -1.08 14.55 2.69
N PRO A 376 -1.47 14.43 1.42
CA PRO A 376 -0.68 13.71 0.41
C PRO A 376 0.68 14.37 0.18
N MET A 377 1.73 13.57 0.00
CA MET A 377 3.11 14.06 -0.10
C MET A 377 3.87 13.55 -1.34
N MET A 378 3.55 12.37 -1.87
CA MET A 378 4.26 11.79 -3.03
C MET A 378 3.46 10.70 -3.74
N TRP A 379 3.97 10.18 -4.86
CA TRP A 379 3.39 9.06 -5.61
C TRP A 379 1.90 9.30 -5.93
N GLU A 380 1.04 8.30 -5.74
CA GLU A 380 -0.39 8.34 -6.02
C GLU A 380 -1.23 9.04 -4.94
N GLN A 381 -0.59 9.56 -3.89
CA GLN A 381 -1.28 9.93 -2.65
C GLN A 381 -2.32 11.04 -2.84
N GLN A 382 -2.15 11.92 -3.83
CA GLN A 382 -3.15 12.94 -4.17
C GLN A 382 -4.47 12.31 -4.59
N LEU A 383 -4.42 11.23 -5.39
CA LEU A 383 -5.60 10.46 -5.79
C LEU A 383 -6.19 9.70 -4.59
N ASN A 384 -5.36 9.08 -3.76
CA ASN A 384 -5.85 8.43 -2.54
C ASN A 384 -6.54 9.44 -1.59
N ALA A 385 -5.97 10.65 -1.44
CA ALA A 385 -6.57 11.71 -0.63
C ALA A 385 -7.90 12.19 -1.22
N LYS A 386 -7.96 12.37 -2.55
CA LYS A 386 -9.21 12.69 -3.26
C LYS A 386 -10.28 11.63 -3.01
N PHE A 387 -9.91 10.36 -3.15
CA PHE A 387 -10.80 9.24 -2.88
C PHE A 387 -11.29 9.23 -1.44
N VAL A 388 -10.39 9.36 -0.46
CA VAL A 388 -10.75 9.35 0.98
C VAL A 388 -11.75 10.44 1.34
N VAL A 389 -11.59 11.65 0.78
CA VAL A 389 -12.40 12.81 1.16
C VAL A 389 -13.72 12.86 0.39
N ASP A 390 -13.72 12.60 -0.92
CA ASP A 390 -14.88 12.88 -1.76
C ASP A 390 -15.71 11.63 -2.07
N GLU A 391 -15.03 10.51 -2.35
CA GLU A 391 -15.67 9.25 -2.74
C GLU A 391 -16.02 8.42 -1.51
N ALA A 392 -15.01 8.06 -0.71
CA ALA A 392 -15.19 7.31 0.52
C ALA A 392 -15.82 8.15 1.63
N ARG A 393 -15.64 9.49 1.61
CA ARG A 393 -16.14 10.45 2.61
C ARG A 393 -15.73 10.11 4.05
N ALA A 394 -14.54 9.55 4.20
CA ALA A 394 -13.99 9.07 5.47
C ALA A 394 -12.85 9.95 6.00
N GLY A 395 -12.68 11.16 5.44
CA GLY A 395 -11.65 12.08 5.90
C GLY A 395 -11.83 13.52 5.45
N LEU A 396 -10.86 14.33 5.83
CA LEU A 396 -10.70 15.74 5.46
C LEU A 396 -9.31 15.91 4.85
N ARG A 397 -9.08 16.95 4.04
CA ARG A 397 -7.78 17.21 3.40
C ARG A 397 -7.14 18.49 3.96
N ILE A 398 -5.84 18.42 4.25
CA ILE A 398 -5.00 19.59 4.43
C ILE A 398 -4.79 20.25 3.06
N PRO A 399 -5.08 21.54 2.89
CA PRO A 399 -4.89 22.22 1.62
C PRO A 399 -3.39 22.38 1.33
N THR A 400 -2.92 21.79 0.23
CA THR A 400 -1.52 21.79 -0.21
C THR A 400 -1.33 22.29 -1.65
N GLY A 401 -2.39 22.72 -2.34
CA GLY A 401 -2.32 23.10 -3.76
C GLY A 401 -1.86 21.99 -4.72
N PRO A 402 -1.48 22.34 -5.97
CA PRO A 402 -1.00 21.41 -6.99
C PRO A 402 0.29 20.68 -6.59
N ALA A 403 0.36 19.38 -6.91
CA ALA A 403 1.49 18.52 -6.51
C ALA A 403 2.82 18.84 -7.22
N ASP A 404 2.76 19.48 -8.39
CA ASP A 404 3.90 19.91 -9.19
C ASP A 404 4.37 21.33 -8.83
N VAL A 405 3.73 21.99 -7.87
CA VAL A 405 4.09 23.32 -7.39
C VAL A 405 4.60 23.24 -5.96
N ASP A 406 5.77 23.84 -5.69
CA ASP A 406 6.23 24.02 -4.32
C ASP A 406 5.39 25.11 -3.64
N VAL A 407 4.36 24.68 -2.90
CA VAL A 407 3.52 25.57 -2.10
C VAL A 407 4.18 26.02 -0.79
N GLY A 408 5.40 25.57 -0.52
CA GLY A 408 6.16 25.87 0.68
C GLY A 408 5.58 25.20 1.93
N ILE A 409 5.75 25.87 3.07
CA ILE A 409 5.38 25.35 4.38
C ILE A 409 3.88 25.58 4.64
N VAL A 410 3.16 24.52 4.99
CA VAL A 410 1.80 24.59 5.52
C VAL A 410 1.85 25.11 6.96
N GLY A 411 1.25 26.27 7.20
CA GLY A 411 1.29 26.93 8.50
C GLY A 411 0.48 26.23 9.59
N ARG A 412 0.96 26.33 10.84
CA ARG A 412 0.38 25.74 12.07
C ARG A 412 -1.11 25.99 12.25
N ALA A 413 -1.62 27.16 11.85
CA ALA A 413 -3.05 27.49 11.97
C ALA A 413 -3.93 26.64 11.05
N VAL A 414 -3.44 26.28 9.86
CA VAL A 414 -4.15 25.37 8.94
C VAL A 414 -4.19 23.96 9.54
N ILE A 415 -3.06 23.52 10.10
CA ILE A 415 -2.92 22.21 10.75
C ILE A 415 -3.85 22.12 11.96
N ALA A 416 -3.80 23.10 12.87
CA ALA A 416 -4.65 23.17 14.06
C ALA A 416 -6.13 23.08 13.70
N LYS A 417 -6.58 23.90 12.75
CA LYS A 417 -7.97 23.89 12.27
C LYS A 417 -8.37 22.55 11.65
N GLY A 418 -7.47 21.91 10.89
CA GLY A 418 -7.70 20.58 10.32
C GLY A 418 -7.91 19.52 11.40
N VAL A 419 -7.08 19.55 12.45
CA VAL A 419 -7.18 18.64 13.60
C VAL A 419 -8.47 18.88 14.38
N GLU A 420 -8.79 20.15 14.67
CA GLU A 420 -10.01 20.54 15.37
C GLU A 420 -11.28 20.08 14.64
N GLU A 421 -11.34 20.28 13.33
CA GLU A 421 -12.50 19.88 12.51
C GLU A 421 -12.62 18.35 12.39
N LEU A 422 -11.50 17.63 12.27
CA LEU A 422 -11.51 16.16 12.23
C LEU A 422 -11.99 15.55 13.56
N MET A 423 -11.48 16.08 14.67
CA MET A 423 -11.68 15.46 15.98
C MET A 423 -12.99 15.89 16.64
N GLY A 424 -13.39 17.17 16.51
CA GLY A 424 -14.58 17.73 17.17
C GLY A 424 -15.64 18.32 16.23
N GLY A 425 -15.29 18.61 14.98
CA GLY A 425 -16.17 19.26 14.00
C GLY A 425 -17.23 18.34 13.38
N GLU A 426 -18.24 18.95 12.76
CA GLU A 426 -19.35 18.22 12.13
C GLU A 426 -18.90 17.41 10.91
N ARG A 427 -17.92 17.91 10.13
CA ARG A 427 -17.37 17.13 9.02
C ARG A 427 -16.59 15.93 9.53
N GLY A 428 -15.82 16.10 10.61
CA GLY A 428 -15.08 15.02 11.26
C GLY A 428 -15.99 13.92 11.83
N LYS A 429 -17.12 14.29 12.44
CA LYS A 429 -18.14 13.33 12.90
C LYS A 429 -18.70 12.47 11.77
N ARG A 430 -19.10 13.09 10.65
CA ARG A 430 -19.58 12.36 9.47
C ARG A 430 -18.50 11.45 8.88
N ALA A 431 -17.27 11.94 8.78
CA ALA A 431 -16.13 11.14 8.31
C ALA A 431 -15.89 9.92 9.20
N ARG A 432 -16.05 10.06 10.53
CA ARG A 432 -15.90 8.97 11.49
C ARG A 432 -16.99 7.91 11.35
N GLU A 433 -18.24 8.33 11.17
CA GLU A 433 -19.36 7.40 10.92
C GLU A 433 -19.08 6.59 9.66
N ARG A 434 -18.67 7.28 8.59
CA ARG A 434 -18.36 6.64 7.33
C ARG A 434 -17.16 5.70 7.40
N ALA A 435 -16.09 6.08 8.10
CA ALA A 435 -14.94 5.22 8.33
C ALA A 435 -15.33 3.92 9.07
N ARG A 436 -16.22 4.00 10.08
CA ARG A 436 -16.73 2.82 10.79
C ARG A 436 -17.54 1.90 9.88
N GLU A 437 -18.43 2.46 9.07
CA GLU A 437 -19.21 1.69 8.09
C GLU A 437 -18.31 0.92 7.12
N LEU A 438 -17.30 1.60 6.57
CA LEU A 438 -16.34 1.02 5.64
C LEU A 438 -15.45 -0.03 6.32
N GLY A 439 -15.03 0.21 7.57
CA GLY A 439 -14.29 -0.76 8.36
C GLY A 439 -15.07 -2.06 8.58
N GLU A 440 -16.35 -1.97 8.94
CA GLU A 440 -17.23 -3.12 9.08
C GLU A 440 -17.53 -3.82 7.74
N ALA A 441 -17.65 -3.06 6.65
CA ALA A 441 -17.78 -3.63 5.31
C ALA A 441 -16.53 -4.40 4.88
N GLY A 442 -15.34 -3.86 5.14
CA GLY A 442 -14.07 -4.54 4.92
C GLY A 442 -13.96 -5.85 5.70
N LYS A 443 -14.36 -5.84 6.99
CA LYS A 443 -14.39 -7.05 7.82
C LYS A 443 -15.26 -8.13 7.21
N ARG A 444 -16.48 -7.78 6.79
CA ARG A 444 -17.39 -8.71 6.12
C ARG A 444 -16.85 -9.22 4.78
N ALA A 445 -16.14 -8.38 4.03
CA ALA A 445 -15.63 -8.73 2.71
C ALA A 445 -14.64 -9.90 2.74
N VAL A 446 -13.82 -10.02 3.80
CA VAL A 446 -12.79 -11.06 3.93
C VAL A 446 -13.22 -12.30 4.71
N GLN A 447 -14.38 -12.29 5.36
CA GLN A 447 -14.92 -13.49 6.00
C GLN A 447 -15.36 -14.53 4.95
N PRO A 448 -15.45 -15.83 5.32
CA PRO A 448 -16.02 -16.85 4.43
C PRO A 448 -17.38 -16.43 3.85
N GLY A 449 -17.50 -16.44 2.52
CA GLY A 449 -18.67 -15.97 1.78
C GLY A 449 -18.76 -14.45 1.54
N GLY A 450 -17.78 -13.68 2.03
CA GLY A 450 -17.61 -12.27 1.72
C GLY A 450 -17.04 -12.04 0.32
N THR A 451 -17.22 -10.82 -0.21
CA THR A 451 -16.86 -10.51 -1.60
C THR A 451 -15.39 -10.76 -1.93
N SER A 452 -14.47 -10.42 -1.02
CA SER A 452 -13.04 -10.58 -1.24
C SER A 452 -12.57 -12.01 -1.03
N TYR A 453 -13.19 -12.74 -0.08
CA TYR A 453 -12.98 -14.17 0.08
C TYR A 453 -13.39 -14.93 -1.18
N THR A 454 -14.61 -14.67 -1.67
CA THR A 454 -15.15 -15.29 -2.89
C THR A 454 -14.30 -14.93 -4.11
N CYS A 455 -13.94 -13.67 -4.27
CA CYS A 455 -13.04 -13.18 -5.33
C CYS A 455 -11.70 -13.95 -5.33
N LEU A 456 -11.07 -14.12 -4.17
CA LEU A 456 -9.82 -14.87 -4.06
C LEU A 456 -10.02 -16.36 -4.40
N THR A 457 -11.10 -17.00 -3.96
CA THR A 457 -11.37 -18.41 -4.31
C THR A 457 -11.65 -18.59 -5.81
N GLU A 458 -12.40 -17.68 -6.42
CA GLU A 458 -12.72 -17.69 -7.85
C GLU A 458 -11.46 -17.50 -8.70
N LEU A 459 -10.56 -16.59 -8.29
CA LEU A 459 -9.25 -16.40 -8.91
C LEU A 459 -8.46 -17.72 -8.95
N ILE A 460 -8.38 -18.42 -7.82
CA ILE A 460 -7.66 -19.70 -7.73
C ILE A 460 -8.31 -20.78 -8.61
N ASP A 461 -9.64 -20.84 -8.63
CA ASP A 461 -10.37 -21.80 -9.44
C ASP A 461 -10.25 -21.52 -10.95
N GLU A 462 -10.16 -20.24 -11.36
CA GLU A 462 -9.85 -19.85 -12.73
C GLU A 462 -8.44 -20.28 -13.13
N LEU A 463 -7.44 -20.07 -12.29
CA LEU A 463 -6.07 -20.52 -12.53
C LEU A 463 -5.96 -22.06 -12.63
N ARG A 464 -6.71 -22.80 -11.80
CA ARG A 464 -6.76 -24.27 -11.87
C ARG A 464 -7.31 -24.76 -13.21
N ARG A 465 -8.37 -24.10 -13.69
CA ARG A 465 -8.97 -24.42 -15.00
C ARG A 465 -7.98 -24.14 -16.14
N ASP A 466 -7.31 -23.00 -16.09
CA ASP A 466 -6.33 -22.60 -17.13
C ASP A 466 -5.10 -23.52 -17.17
N SER A 467 -4.63 -23.98 -16.00
CA SER A 467 -3.51 -24.93 -15.89
C SER A 467 -3.88 -26.40 -16.16
N GLY A 468 -5.15 -26.71 -16.44
CA GLY A 468 -5.65 -28.08 -16.60
C GLY A 468 -5.63 -28.91 -15.31
N ARG A 469 -5.55 -28.26 -14.14
CA ARG A 469 -5.48 -28.88 -12.79
C ARG A 469 -6.84 -28.96 -12.08
N VAL A 470 -7.92 -29.17 -12.82
CA VAL A 470 -9.27 -29.25 -12.23
C VAL A 470 -9.38 -30.46 -11.29
N SER A 471 -9.81 -30.24 -10.05
CA SER A 471 -10.24 -31.34 -9.17
C SER A 471 -11.67 -31.74 -9.51
N GLU A 472 -11.91 -33.00 -9.88
CA GLU A 472 -13.23 -33.63 -9.95
C GLU A 472 -13.83 -33.83 -8.54
N ALA A 473 -14.09 -32.74 -7.82
CA ALA A 473 -14.63 -32.82 -6.45
C ALA A 473 -15.66 -31.71 -6.20
N ALA A 474 -16.76 -31.73 -6.95
CA ALA A 474 -17.98 -31.01 -6.59
C ALA A 474 -19.25 -31.61 -7.24
N GLU A 475 -19.35 -32.94 -7.34
CA GLU A 475 -20.63 -33.62 -7.56
C GLU A 475 -20.65 -34.92 -6.74
N ALA A 476 -21.06 -34.82 -5.47
CA ALA A 476 -21.61 -35.91 -4.66
C ALA A 476 -22.46 -35.36 -3.51
#